data_AF-A0A0E2N280-F1
#
_entry.id   AF-A0A0E2N280-F1
#
_cell.length_a   1.000
_cell.length_b   1.000
_cell.length_c   1.000
_cell.angle_alpha   90.00
_cell.angle_beta   90.00
_cell.angle_gamma   90.00
#
_symmetry.space_group_name_H-M   'P 1'
#
loop_
_entity.id
_entity.type
_entity.pdbx_description
1 polymer ?
#
loop_
_entity_poly.entity_id
_entity_poly.type
_entity_poly.pdbx_seq_one_letter_code
_entity_poly.pdbx_strand_id
1 'polypeptide(L)'
;MLQAEAWQPFGVRQLGFSFDIPPNFVLTQNSEQGAAFQGPTDAFLVVWGARLGKASFRAEIEHRMIEDEKAGWRLTYRRLAPKWASYSGVKNGEIRYVRAIMVCNQRAALFTMNYRKSEKKPYDPVVMRMVRSLRAEGC
;
A
#
# COMPACT_ATOMS: atom_id res chain seq x y z
N MET A 1 1.25 1.97 24.53
CA MET A 1 0.85 1.83 23.11
C MET A 1 0.96 0.36 22.75
N LEU A 2 -0.10 -0.28 22.23
CA LEU A 2 -0.03 -1.68 21.79
C LEU A 2 0.94 -1.79 20.60
N GLN A 3 2.06 -2.47 20.80
CA GLN A 3 2.88 -2.95 19.68
C GLN A 3 2.37 -4.33 19.27
N ALA A 4 2.26 -4.56 17.96
CA ALA A 4 2.00 -5.87 17.43
C ALA A 4 3.30 -6.70 17.43
N GLU A 5 3.37 -7.77 18.23
CA GLU A 5 4.49 -8.72 18.23
C GLU A 5 4.40 -9.73 17.07
N ALA A 6 3.22 -9.87 16.48
CA ALA A 6 2.93 -10.69 15.30
C ALA A 6 2.16 -9.89 14.25
N TRP A 7 2.14 -10.36 13.01
CA TRP A 7 1.36 -9.75 11.94
C TRP A 7 -0.13 -9.70 12.33
N GLN A 8 -0.77 -8.55 12.16
CA GLN A 8 -2.16 -8.34 12.56
C GLN A 8 -3.06 -8.21 11.32
N PRO A 9 -4.20 -8.91 11.27
CA PRO A 9 -5.15 -8.72 10.19
C PRO A 9 -5.75 -7.32 10.25
N PHE A 10 -5.88 -6.71 9.09
CA PHE A 10 -6.56 -5.44 8.86
C PHE A 10 -7.38 -5.55 7.58
N GLY A 11 -8.54 -4.91 7.57
CA GLY A 11 -9.36 -4.86 6.37
C GLY A 11 -10.56 -3.98 6.62
N VAL A 12 -11.00 -3.27 5.57
CA VAL A 12 -12.26 -2.55 5.62
C VAL A 12 -13.28 -3.39 4.88
N ARG A 13 -14.09 -4.16 5.62
CA ARG A 13 -15.06 -5.11 5.06
C ARG A 13 -15.98 -4.46 4.01
N GLN A 14 -16.43 -3.22 4.26
CA GLN A 14 -17.29 -2.47 3.33
C GLN A 14 -16.60 -2.14 1.99
N LEU A 15 -15.27 -2.10 1.97
CA LEU A 15 -14.44 -1.89 0.78
C LEU A 15 -13.94 -3.18 0.16
N GLY A 16 -14.15 -4.33 0.83
CA GLY A 16 -13.94 -5.66 0.27
C GLY A 16 -12.47 -6.08 0.14
N PHE A 17 -11.64 -5.78 1.13
CA PHE A 17 -10.26 -6.25 1.14
C PHE A 17 -9.77 -6.63 2.54
N SER A 18 -8.78 -7.51 2.57
CA SER A 18 -7.93 -7.81 3.72
C SER A 18 -6.46 -7.55 3.42
N PHE A 19 -5.70 -7.37 4.49
CA PHE A 19 -4.30 -7.00 4.50
C PHE A 19 -3.70 -7.36 5.87
N ASP A 20 -2.41 -7.68 5.95
CA ASP A 20 -1.75 -7.91 7.23
C ASP A 20 -0.81 -6.74 7.54
N ILE A 21 -0.96 -6.15 8.72
CA ILE A 21 -0.08 -5.12 9.25
C ILE A 21 1.20 -5.78 9.78
N PRO A 22 2.41 -5.32 9.38
CA PRO A 22 3.65 -5.86 9.91
C PRO A 22 3.79 -5.63 11.43
N PRO A 23 4.55 -6.47 12.14
CA PRO A 23 4.91 -6.23 13.53
C PRO A 23 5.55 -4.85 13.73
N ASN A 24 5.40 -4.28 14.92
CA ASN A 24 5.94 -2.97 15.32
C ASN A 24 5.42 -1.75 14.54
N PHE A 25 4.40 -1.90 13.67
CA PHE A 25 3.67 -0.78 13.10
C PHE A 25 2.56 -0.33 14.05
N VAL A 26 2.57 0.95 14.40
CA VAL A 26 1.62 1.57 15.32
C VAL A 26 0.66 2.44 14.53
N LEU A 27 -0.64 2.27 14.78
CA LEU A 27 -1.70 3.05 14.15
C LEU A 27 -1.54 4.55 14.49
N THR A 28 -1.48 5.40 13.48
CA THR A 28 -1.40 6.86 13.63
C THR A 28 -2.65 7.57 13.13
N GLN A 29 -3.32 7.02 12.13
CA GLN A 29 -4.58 7.55 11.61
C GLN A 29 -5.50 6.42 11.19
N ASN A 30 -6.81 6.61 11.38
CA ASN A 30 -7.83 5.66 10.98
C ASN A 30 -9.02 6.40 10.38
N SER A 31 -9.63 5.81 9.36
CA SER A 31 -10.81 6.35 8.68
C SER A 31 -11.67 5.20 8.15
N GLU A 32 -12.87 5.53 7.66
CA GLU A 32 -13.73 4.57 6.98
C GLU A 32 -13.11 3.98 5.70
N GLN A 33 -12.07 4.64 5.16
CA GLN A 33 -11.43 4.24 3.89
C GLN A 33 -10.13 3.46 4.10
N GLY A 34 -9.57 3.45 5.31
CA GLY A 34 -8.25 2.90 5.54
C GLY A 34 -7.55 3.47 6.76
N ALA A 35 -6.28 3.13 6.90
CA ALA A 35 -5.46 3.48 8.06
C ALA A 35 -4.02 3.79 7.68
N ALA A 36 -3.36 4.59 8.51
CA ALA A 36 -1.94 4.90 8.43
C ALA A 36 -1.22 4.42 9.69
N PHE A 37 0.02 3.98 9.52
CA PHE A 37 0.83 3.38 10.57
C PHE A 37 2.27 3.88 10.49
N GLN A 38 2.86 4.12 11.66
CA GLN A 38 4.28 4.41 11.82
C GLN A 38 5.01 3.13 12.26
N GLY A 39 6.04 2.75 11.51
CA GLY A 39 6.89 1.61 11.82
C GLY A 39 8.31 2.01 12.24
N PRO A 40 9.19 1.02 12.47
CA PRO A 40 10.57 1.24 12.87
C PRO A 40 11.36 2.08 11.86
N THR A 41 12.35 2.84 12.36
CA THR A 41 13.29 3.61 11.53
C THR A 41 12.59 4.57 10.57
N ASP A 42 11.53 5.22 11.06
CA ASP A 42 10.66 6.17 10.35
C ASP A 42 9.91 5.58 9.14
N ALA A 43 9.74 4.27 9.07
CA ALA A 43 8.91 3.65 8.05
C ALA A 43 7.44 4.09 8.18
N PHE A 44 6.81 4.36 7.05
CA PHE A 44 5.42 4.81 7.02
C PHE A 44 4.59 3.95 6.08
N LEU A 45 3.47 3.43 6.57
CA LEU A 45 2.56 2.56 5.85
C LEU A 45 1.18 3.19 5.80
N VAL A 46 0.59 3.26 4.61
CA VAL A 46 -0.81 3.60 4.42
C VAL A 46 -1.47 2.47 3.66
N VAL A 47 -2.62 2.02 4.13
CA VAL A 47 -3.49 1.07 3.44
C VAL A 47 -4.87 1.68 3.30
N TRP A 48 -5.44 1.67 2.11
CA TRP A 48 -6.76 2.23 1.86
C TRP A 48 -7.50 1.51 0.74
N GLY A 49 -8.83 1.60 0.79
CA GLY A 49 -9.76 1.16 -0.23
C GLY A 49 -10.47 2.33 -0.90
N ALA A 50 -10.83 2.16 -2.16
CA ALA A 50 -11.39 3.20 -3.01
C ALA A 50 -12.54 2.67 -3.86
N ARG A 51 -13.52 3.54 -4.17
CA ARG A 51 -14.41 3.34 -5.31
C ARG A 51 -13.81 4.02 -6.54
N LEU A 52 -13.68 3.30 -7.64
CA LEU A 52 -13.08 3.79 -8.89
C LEU A 52 -14.05 4.69 -9.68
N GLY A 53 -15.34 4.65 -9.37
CA GLY A 53 -16.36 5.41 -10.11
C GLY A 53 -16.35 5.02 -11.60
N LYS A 54 -16.23 6.03 -12.49
CA LYS A 54 -16.15 5.82 -13.94
C LYS A 54 -14.74 5.49 -14.44
N ALA A 55 -13.71 5.63 -13.60
CA ALA A 55 -12.33 5.37 -13.99
C ALA A 55 -12.07 3.85 -14.08
N SER A 56 -11.25 3.44 -15.05
CA SER A 56 -10.72 2.08 -15.05
C SER A 56 -9.65 1.93 -13.97
N PHE A 57 -9.44 0.71 -13.48
CA PHE A 57 -8.36 0.41 -12.54
C PHE A 57 -7.00 0.87 -13.08
N ARG A 58 -6.71 0.64 -14.36
CA ARG A 58 -5.48 1.10 -15.00
C ARG A 58 -5.34 2.62 -14.91
N ALA A 59 -6.38 3.36 -15.29
CA ALA A 59 -6.35 4.82 -15.30
C ALA A 59 -6.13 5.40 -13.89
N GLU A 60 -6.74 4.81 -12.86
CA GLU A 60 -6.53 5.20 -11.47
C GLU A 60 -5.05 5.02 -11.05
N ILE A 61 -4.44 3.88 -11.40
CA ILE A 61 -3.04 3.62 -11.04
C ILE A 61 -2.08 4.51 -11.84
N GLU A 62 -2.34 4.72 -13.13
CA GLU A 62 -1.52 5.63 -13.97
C GLU A 62 -1.61 7.07 -13.45
N HIS A 63 -2.79 7.53 -13.03
CA HIS A 63 -2.95 8.84 -12.39
C HIS A 63 -2.10 8.95 -11.11
N ARG A 64 -2.10 7.93 -10.25
CA ARG A 64 -1.28 7.92 -9.02
C ARG A 64 0.22 7.96 -9.30
N MET A 65 0.68 7.23 -10.31
CA MET A 65 2.09 7.30 -10.75
C MET A 65 2.47 8.72 -11.15
N ILE A 66 1.62 9.41 -11.91
CA ILE A 66 1.83 10.79 -12.32
C ILE A 66 1.88 11.73 -11.11
N GLU A 67 0.97 11.58 -10.15
CA GLU A 67 0.97 12.40 -8.92
C GLU A 67 2.21 12.13 -8.06
N ASP A 68 2.68 10.88 -7.97
CA ASP A 68 3.94 10.55 -7.31
C ASP A 68 5.15 11.20 -8.01
N GLU A 69 5.20 11.16 -9.35
CA GLU A 69 6.23 11.83 -10.14
C GLU A 69 6.22 13.35 -9.94
N LYS A 70 5.04 13.98 -9.96
CA LYS A 70 4.87 15.41 -9.65
C LYS A 70 5.31 15.75 -8.22
N ALA A 71 5.09 14.84 -7.28
CA ALA A 71 5.58 14.96 -5.91
C ALA A 71 7.09 14.71 -5.78
N GLY A 72 7.82 14.49 -6.88
CA GLY A 72 9.27 14.35 -6.95
C GLY A 72 9.79 12.93 -6.74
N TRP A 73 8.93 11.91 -6.79
CA TRP A 73 9.38 10.53 -6.80
C TRP A 73 9.90 10.15 -8.17
N ARG A 74 11.13 9.65 -8.24
CA ARG A 74 11.63 9.03 -9.47
C ARG A 74 11.22 7.56 -9.48
N LEU A 75 10.28 7.19 -10.35
CA LEU A 75 9.85 5.80 -10.48
C LEU A 75 10.98 4.93 -11.04
N THR A 76 11.26 3.81 -10.37
CA THR A 76 12.35 2.87 -10.71
C THR A 76 11.84 1.48 -11.08
N TYR A 77 10.57 1.19 -10.80
CA TYR A 77 9.93 -0.07 -11.14
C TYR A 77 8.44 0.15 -11.38
N ARG A 78 7.87 -0.52 -12.39
CA ARG A 78 6.43 -0.52 -12.68
C ARG A 78 6.00 -1.84 -13.30
N ARG A 79 4.88 -2.39 -12.81
CA ARG A 79 4.14 -3.50 -13.41
C ARG A 79 2.65 -3.20 -13.29
N LEU A 80 1.97 -3.15 -14.43
CA LEU A 80 0.53 -2.95 -14.51
C LEU A 80 -0.09 -4.19 -15.17
N ALA A 81 -1.01 -4.83 -14.46
CA ALA A 81 -1.83 -5.92 -14.95
C ALA A 81 -3.31 -5.54 -14.86
N PRO A 82 -4.24 -6.25 -15.52
CA PRO A 82 -5.65 -5.87 -15.53
C PRO A 82 -6.31 -5.76 -14.16
N LYS A 83 -5.86 -6.56 -13.18
CA LYS A 83 -6.46 -6.65 -11.83
C LYS A 83 -5.50 -6.30 -10.69
N TRP A 84 -4.25 -5.96 -10.99
CA TRP A 84 -3.28 -5.58 -9.97
C TRP A 84 -2.18 -4.72 -10.57
N ALA A 85 -1.52 -3.92 -9.73
CA ALA A 85 -0.35 -3.17 -10.12
C ALA A 85 0.65 -3.11 -8.97
N SER A 86 1.92 -2.96 -9.33
CA SER A 86 2.98 -2.67 -8.36
C SER A 86 3.98 -1.72 -8.96
N TYR A 87 4.39 -0.73 -8.20
CA TYR A 87 5.42 0.20 -8.61
C TYR A 87 6.25 0.68 -7.43
N SER A 88 7.44 1.17 -7.73
CA SER A 88 8.34 1.70 -6.73
C SER A 88 9.09 2.89 -7.29
N GLY A 89 9.41 3.83 -6.40
CA GLY A 89 10.22 4.99 -6.72
C GLY A 89 11.12 5.37 -5.57
N VAL A 90 12.01 6.31 -5.82
CA VAL A 90 12.96 6.84 -4.84
C VAL A 90 12.91 8.36 -4.79
N LYS A 91 13.07 8.90 -3.59
CA LYS A 91 13.14 10.34 -3.32
C LYS A 91 13.89 10.57 -2.02
N ASN A 92 14.85 11.51 -2.00
CA ASN A 92 15.53 11.96 -0.76
C ASN A 92 16.03 10.84 0.17
N GLY A 93 16.59 9.76 -0.39
CA GLY A 93 17.08 8.63 0.41
C GLY A 93 16.01 7.65 0.88
N GLU A 94 14.75 7.82 0.48
CA GLU A 94 13.63 6.90 0.73
C GLU A 94 13.29 6.06 -0.50
N ILE A 95 12.68 4.91 -0.25
CA ILE A 95 12.00 4.05 -1.21
C ILE A 95 10.50 4.14 -0.91
N ARG A 96 9.71 4.41 -1.95
CA ARG A 96 8.27 4.19 -1.96
C ARG A 96 7.97 2.89 -2.69
N TYR A 97 7.15 2.03 -2.11
CA TYR A 97 6.58 0.87 -2.78
C TYR A 97 5.06 0.93 -2.70
N VAL A 98 4.39 0.72 -3.83
CA VAL A 98 2.93 0.73 -3.93
C VAL A 98 2.46 -0.58 -4.55
N ARG A 99 1.44 -1.19 -3.92
CA ARG A 99 0.72 -2.35 -4.44
C ARG A 99 -0.75 -2.03 -4.46
N ALA A 100 -1.38 -2.23 -5.62
CA ALA A 100 -2.82 -2.09 -5.77
C ALA A 100 -3.44 -3.36 -6.35
N ILE A 101 -4.67 -3.64 -5.96
CA ILE A 101 -5.51 -4.70 -6.53
C ILE A 101 -6.88 -4.13 -6.89
N MET A 102 -7.47 -4.68 -7.94
CA MET A 102 -8.90 -4.50 -8.20
C MET A 102 -9.69 -5.33 -7.19
N VAL A 103 -10.73 -4.72 -6.65
CA VAL A 103 -11.75 -5.35 -5.82
C VAL A 103 -13.07 -5.32 -6.59
N CYS A 104 -14.02 -6.18 -6.24
CA CYS A 104 -15.31 -6.27 -6.92
C CYS A 104 -16.13 -4.97 -6.81
N ASN A 105 -17.11 -4.83 -7.70
CA ASN A 105 -18.01 -3.68 -7.75
C ASN A 105 -17.28 -2.33 -7.95
N GLN A 106 -16.32 -2.31 -8.89
CA GLN A 106 -15.53 -1.13 -9.25
C GLN A 106 -14.79 -0.50 -8.05
N ARG A 107 -14.19 -1.35 -7.22
CA ARG A 107 -13.37 -0.93 -6.09
C ARG A 107 -11.92 -1.26 -6.34
N ALA A 108 -11.05 -0.62 -5.58
CA ALA A 108 -9.65 -0.97 -5.50
C ALA A 108 -9.21 -0.93 -4.04
N ALA A 109 -8.18 -1.69 -3.72
CA ALA A 109 -7.45 -1.58 -2.47
C ALA A 109 -5.97 -1.45 -2.78
N LEU A 110 -5.27 -0.64 -2.00
CA LEU A 110 -3.83 -0.49 -2.16
C LEU A 110 -3.15 -0.15 -0.84
N PHE A 111 -1.87 -0.49 -0.78
CA PHE A 111 -0.98 0.04 0.23
C PHE A 111 0.19 0.80 -0.40
N THR A 112 0.64 1.82 0.32
CA THR A 112 1.87 2.56 0.08
C THR A 112 2.77 2.39 1.28
N MET A 113 4.01 1.99 1.04
CA MET A 113 5.03 1.80 2.05
C MET A 113 6.23 2.69 1.70
N ASN A 114 6.57 3.62 2.60
CA ASN A 114 7.79 4.42 2.52
C ASN A 114 8.77 3.97 3.60
N TYR A 115 10.04 3.82 3.24
CA TYR A 115 11.11 3.45 4.16
C TYR A 115 12.45 3.94 3.65
N ARG A 116 13.41 4.12 4.55
CA ARG A 116 14.77 4.54 4.17
C ARG A 116 15.40 3.52 3.23
N LYS A 117 16.11 4.00 2.21
CA LYS A 117 16.83 3.16 1.25
C LYS A 117 17.91 2.29 1.92
N SER A 118 18.50 2.77 3.02
CA SER A 118 19.45 1.99 3.85
C SER A 118 18.81 0.71 4.41
N GLU A 119 17.51 0.76 4.70
CA GLU A 119 16.74 -0.33 5.29
C GLU A 119 16.14 -1.26 4.23
N LYS A 120 16.60 -1.18 2.97
CA LYS A 120 16.05 -2.02 1.89
C LYS A 120 16.14 -3.50 2.18
N LYS A 121 17.32 -3.98 2.61
CA LYS A 121 17.53 -5.42 2.88
C LYS A 121 16.55 -5.96 3.93
N PRO A 122 16.38 -5.34 5.12
CA PRO A 122 15.41 -5.82 6.09
C PRO A 122 13.93 -5.63 5.67
N TYR A 123 13.59 -4.58 4.91
CA TYR A 123 12.19 -4.35 4.49
C TYR A 123 11.74 -5.15 3.26
N ASP A 124 12.65 -5.62 2.39
CA ASP A 124 12.30 -6.43 1.22
C ASP A 124 11.40 -7.65 1.56
N PRO A 125 11.73 -8.50 2.57
CA PRO A 125 10.84 -9.61 2.96
C PRO A 125 9.50 -9.13 3.57
N VAL A 126 9.49 -7.99 4.27
CA VAL A 126 8.26 -7.41 4.83
C VAL A 126 7.32 -6.97 3.71
N VAL A 127 7.85 -6.24 2.72
CA VAL A 127 7.09 -5.82 1.53
C VAL A 127 6.56 -7.02 0.76
N MET A 128 7.36 -8.06 0.55
CA MET A 128 6.90 -9.27 -0.12
C MET A 128 5.74 -9.96 0.61
N ARG A 129 5.74 -9.97 1.95
CA ARG A 129 4.62 -10.51 2.73
C ARG A 129 3.38 -9.61 2.64
N MET A 130 3.54 -8.28 2.71
CA MET A 130 2.45 -7.33 2.51
C MET A 130 1.78 -7.48 1.12
N VAL A 131 2.57 -7.70 0.07
CA VAL A 131 2.04 -7.98 -1.29
C VAL A 131 1.16 -9.24 -1.31
N ARG A 132 1.53 -10.28 -0.56
CA ARG A 132 0.81 -11.56 -0.51
C ARG A 132 -0.43 -11.50 0.39
N SER A 133 -0.44 -10.62 1.39
CA SER A 133 -1.57 -10.44 2.31
C SER A 133 -2.67 -9.54 1.74
N LEU A 134 -2.34 -8.60 0.84
CA LEU A 134 -3.38 -7.76 0.21
C LEU A 134 -4.27 -8.59 -0.73
N ARG A 135 -5.53 -8.82 -0.34
CA ARG A 135 -6.48 -9.66 -1.05
C ARG A 135 -7.85 -9.00 -1.14
N ALA A 136 -8.57 -9.27 -2.22
CA ALA A 136 -9.99 -8.95 -2.30
C ALA A 136 -10.78 -9.94 -1.44
N GLU A 137 -11.80 -9.45 -0.75
CA GLU A 137 -12.69 -10.23 0.10
C GLU A 137 -14.15 -9.79 -0.08
N GLY A 138 -15.09 -10.68 0.23
CA GLY A 138 -16.53 -10.37 0.14
C GLY A 138 -17.02 -10.21 -1.30
N CYS A 139 -16.29 -10.84 -2.22
CA CYS A 139 -16.79 -11.33 -3.49
C CYS A 139 -16.88 -12.86 -3.39
#